data_AF-A3DPR3-F1
#
_entry.id   AF-A3DPR3-F1
#
_cell.length_a   1.000
_cell.length_b   1.000
_cell.length_c   1.000
_cell.angle_alpha   90.00
_cell.angle_beta   90.00
_cell.angle_gamma   90.00
#
_symmetry.space_group_name_H-M   'P 1'
#
loop_
_entity.id
_entity.type
_entity.pdbx_description
1 polymer ?
#
loop_
_entity_poly.entity_id
_entity_poly.type
_entity_poly.pdbx_seq_one_letter_code
_entity_poly.pdbx_strand_id
1 'polypeptide(L)'
;MENILRSLGFSKEDVVIGLNLRFFMGRVFARVLYSVVKTLAKYLEANKHVKLLYIPFGCGSFPDMFFDDDLRIGYLIGRFLHDVSGNRYYVLSQEFKPSTILGVFKLVKAVICVRYHALVLAHMCGTPVLNIAYDIKVLEFAELVNGLGRRIVGRVVKPESVSVDLVLSFLRRYVG
;
A
#
# COMPACT_ATOMS: atom_id res chain seq x y z
N MET A 1 1.57 9.23 -17.80
CA MET A 1 1.84 8.21 -16.75
C MET A 1 3.33 8.09 -16.50
N GLU A 2 4.13 7.82 -17.54
CA GLU A 2 5.60 7.77 -17.46
C GLU A 2 6.19 9.07 -16.88
N ASN A 3 5.62 10.23 -17.22
CA ASN A 3 6.08 11.53 -16.69
C ASN A 3 5.88 11.74 -15.18
N ILE A 4 4.82 11.19 -14.57
CA ILE A 4 4.54 11.39 -13.12
C ILE A 4 5.53 10.58 -12.30
N LEU A 5 5.74 9.32 -12.68
CA LEU A 5 6.67 8.45 -11.97
C LEU A 5 8.13 8.86 -12.22
N ARG A 6 8.48 9.29 -13.44
CA ARG A 6 9.78 9.94 -13.69
C ARG A 6 9.96 11.20 -12.84
N SER A 7 8.93 12.02 -12.67
CA SER A 7 9.00 13.22 -11.80
C SER A 7 9.18 12.87 -10.31
N LEU A 8 8.79 11.66 -9.92
CA LEU A 8 9.00 11.09 -8.59
C LEU A 8 10.30 10.27 -8.50
N GLY A 9 11.13 10.24 -9.55
CA GLY A 9 12.40 9.49 -9.55
C GLY A 9 12.25 7.98 -9.77
N PHE A 10 11.13 7.53 -10.34
CA PHE A 10 10.89 6.14 -10.71
C PHE A 10 11.07 5.88 -12.20
N SER A 11 11.61 4.72 -12.54
CA SER A 11 11.70 4.15 -13.89
C SER A 11 10.90 2.84 -13.99
N LYS A 12 10.79 2.26 -15.19
CA LYS A 12 10.05 0.99 -15.39
C LYS A 12 10.81 -0.22 -14.85
N GLU A 13 12.12 -0.06 -14.67
CA GLU A 13 13.05 -1.06 -14.18
C GLU A 13 13.07 -1.11 -12.65
N ASP A 14 12.52 -0.10 -11.97
CA ASP A 14 12.45 -0.07 -10.51
C ASP A 14 11.51 -1.15 -9.96
N VAL A 15 11.95 -1.78 -8.88
CA VAL A 15 11.11 -2.67 -8.08
C VAL A 15 10.39 -1.84 -7.02
N VAL A 16 9.14 -1.48 -7.31
CA VAL A 16 8.34 -0.60 -6.45
C VAL A 16 7.30 -1.41 -5.65
N ILE A 17 7.29 -1.23 -4.33
CA ILE A 17 6.22 -1.69 -3.45
C ILE A 17 5.30 -0.51 -3.17
N GLY A 18 4.01 -0.66 -3.45
CA GLY A 18 3.00 0.33 -3.10
C GLY A 18 2.51 0.15 -1.66
N LEU A 19 2.22 1.25 -0.99
CA LEU A 19 1.67 1.28 0.37
C LEU A 19 0.44 2.15 0.43
N ASN A 20 -0.59 1.70 1.12
CA ASN A 20 -1.73 2.53 1.50
C ASN A 20 -2.20 2.14 2.89
N LEU A 21 -1.89 2.95 3.91
CA LEU A 21 -2.37 2.72 5.27
C LEU A 21 -3.30 3.86 5.68
N ARG A 22 -4.02 3.68 6.77
CA ARG A 22 -4.93 4.66 7.35
C ARG A 22 -4.88 4.48 8.86
N PHE A 23 -5.04 5.57 9.61
CA PHE A 23 -5.34 5.44 11.03
C PHE A 23 -6.71 4.75 11.20
N PHE A 24 -6.78 3.75 12.05
CA PHE A 24 -8.04 3.13 12.46
C PHE A 24 -8.03 2.91 13.98
N MET A 25 -9.22 2.83 14.56
CA MET A 25 -9.39 2.81 16.01
C MET A 25 -8.88 1.51 16.64
N GLY A 26 -8.32 1.63 17.84
CA GLY A 26 -7.98 0.51 18.71
C GLY A 26 -6.50 0.11 18.73
N ARG A 27 -6.15 -0.71 19.73
CA ARG A 27 -4.76 -1.16 19.98
C ARG A 27 -4.18 -1.97 18.82
N VAL A 28 -5.03 -2.55 17.98
CA VAL A 28 -4.62 -3.36 16.83
C VAL A 28 -3.87 -2.53 15.78
N PHE A 29 -4.20 -1.24 15.63
CA PHE A 29 -3.52 -0.35 14.69
C PHE A 29 -2.01 -0.27 14.95
N ALA A 30 -1.60 -0.05 16.21
CA ALA A 30 -0.19 0.06 16.56
C ALA A 30 0.59 -1.21 16.23
N ARG A 31 0.00 -2.39 16.48
CA ARG A 31 0.61 -3.69 16.13
C ARG A 31 0.73 -3.89 14.62
N VAL A 32 -0.31 -3.51 13.87
CA VAL A 32 -0.29 -3.56 12.39
C VAL A 32 0.81 -2.66 11.85
N LEU A 33 0.82 -1.39 12.27
CA LEU A 33 1.83 -0.41 11.86
C LEU A 33 3.24 -0.91 12.20
N TYR A 34 3.47 -1.38 13.42
CA TYR A 34 4.74 -1.96 13.84
C TYR A 34 5.16 -3.12 12.93
N SER A 35 4.25 -4.07 12.68
CA SER A 35 4.56 -5.26 11.87
C SER A 35 4.93 -4.90 10.44
N VAL A 36 4.18 -3.96 9.84
CA VAL A 36 4.46 -3.48 8.48
C VAL A 36 5.78 -2.73 8.44
N VAL A 37 5.98 -1.72 9.29
CA VAL A 37 7.18 -0.88 9.31
C VAL A 37 8.44 -1.70 9.61
N LYS A 38 8.41 -2.55 10.64
CA LYS A 38 9.55 -3.41 11.00
C LYS A 38 9.94 -4.35 9.85
N THR A 39 8.94 -4.91 9.17
CA THR A 39 9.19 -5.79 8.04
C THR A 39 9.77 -5.01 6.86
N LEU A 40 9.19 -3.85 6.53
CA LEU A 40 9.69 -2.99 5.46
C LEU A 40 11.12 -2.54 5.72
N ALA A 41 11.45 -2.15 6.95
CA ALA A 41 12.81 -1.77 7.33
C ALA A 41 13.81 -2.89 7.04
N LYS A 42 13.55 -4.09 7.59
CA LYS A 42 14.38 -5.29 7.36
C LYS A 42 14.47 -5.66 5.87
N TYR A 43 13.35 -5.55 5.15
CA TYR A 43 13.31 -5.88 3.73
C TYR A 43 14.12 -4.90 2.89
N LEU A 44 14.04 -3.60 3.19
CA LEU A 44 14.80 -2.54 2.53
C LEU A 44 16.29 -2.59 2.84
N GLU A 45 16.68 -3.03 4.03
CA GLU A 45 18.09 -3.26 4.39
C GLU A 45 18.71 -4.31 3.49
N ALA A 46 18.01 -5.43 3.30
CA ALA A 46 18.46 -6.56 2.47
C ALA A 46 18.33 -6.31 0.96
N ASN A 47 17.39 -5.46 0.53
CA ASN A 47 17.08 -5.24 -0.88
C ASN A 47 17.26 -3.76 -1.25
N LYS A 48 18.49 -3.37 -1.61
CA LYS A 48 18.83 -1.97 -1.92
C LYS A 48 18.17 -1.41 -3.18
N HIS A 49 17.78 -2.28 -4.12
CA HIS A 49 17.13 -1.92 -5.37
C HIS A 49 15.61 -1.66 -5.22
N VAL A 50 15.02 -2.02 -4.08
CA VAL A 50 13.58 -1.85 -3.83
C VAL A 50 13.29 -0.42 -3.39
N LYS A 51 12.23 0.16 -3.96
CA LYS A 51 11.66 1.45 -3.59
C LYS A 51 10.24 1.27 -3.03
N LEU A 52 9.83 2.19 -2.15
CA LEU A 52 8.50 2.25 -1.58
C LEU A 52 7.76 3.48 -2.10
N LEU A 53 6.50 3.31 -2.48
CA LEU A 53 5.61 4.39 -2.88
C LEU A 53 4.35 4.37 -2.02
N TYR A 54 4.16 5.40 -1.22
CA TYR A 54 2.94 5.60 -0.46
C TYR A 54 1.88 6.31 -1.32
N ILE A 55 0.70 5.69 -1.44
CA ILE A 55 -0.41 6.09 -2.30
C ILE A 55 -1.62 6.43 -1.40
N PRO A 56 -1.92 7.71 -1.15
CA PRO A 56 -3.08 8.13 -0.36
C PRO A 56 -4.39 8.00 -1.14
N PHE A 57 -5.50 7.78 -0.44
CA PHE A 57 -6.86 7.81 -1.01
C PHE A 57 -7.81 8.73 -0.23
N GLY A 58 -7.40 9.19 0.94
CA GLY A 58 -7.99 10.34 1.63
C GLY A 58 -6.94 11.43 1.78
N CYS A 59 -7.02 12.47 0.98
CA CYS A 59 -6.25 13.69 1.12
C CYS A 59 -7.28 14.78 0.84
N GLY A 60 -7.64 15.57 1.85
CA GLY A 60 -8.83 16.44 1.87
C GLY A 60 -8.80 17.61 0.89
N SER A 61 -8.70 17.32 -0.40
CA SER A 61 -8.54 18.30 -1.47
C SER A 61 -9.86 18.94 -1.92
N PHE A 62 -10.99 18.42 -1.46
CA PHE A 62 -12.30 19.02 -1.71
C PHE A 62 -12.73 19.76 -0.44
N PRO A 63 -12.85 21.10 -0.47
CA PRO A 63 -13.14 21.92 0.71
C PRO A 63 -14.37 21.49 1.50
N ASP A 64 -15.35 20.89 0.83
CA ASP A 64 -16.65 20.50 1.39
C ASP A 64 -16.70 19.03 1.87
N MET A 65 -15.58 18.30 1.83
CA MET A 65 -15.55 16.88 2.20
C MET A 65 -14.52 16.60 3.30
N PHE A 66 -15.01 16.11 4.44
CA PHE A 66 -14.16 15.64 5.53
C PHE A 66 -13.54 14.29 5.17
N PHE A 67 -12.28 14.30 4.76
CA PHE A 67 -11.50 13.08 4.53
C PHE A 67 -10.45 12.90 5.61
N ASP A 68 -10.26 11.65 6.03
CA ASP A 68 -9.06 11.25 6.76
C ASP A 68 -7.82 11.58 5.93
N ASP A 69 -6.85 12.24 6.56
CA ASP A 69 -5.59 12.62 5.95
C ASP A 69 -4.61 11.43 5.95
N ASP A 70 -4.67 10.62 4.89
CA ASP A 70 -3.76 9.50 4.63
C ASP A 70 -2.31 10.00 4.45
N LEU A 71 -2.05 11.28 4.17
CA LEU A 71 -0.68 11.77 4.06
C LEU A 71 0.03 11.73 5.41
N ARG A 72 -0.68 11.98 6.51
CA ARG A 72 -0.10 11.96 7.86
C ARG A 72 0.52 10.61 8.21
N ILE A 73 -0.18 9.51 7.91
CA ILE A 73 0.38 8.18 8.16
C ILE A 73 1.48 7.84 7.14
N GLY A 74 1.38 8.30 5.90
CA GLY A 74 2.46 8.21 4.91
C GLY A 74 3.76 8.86 5.41
N TYR A 75 3.70 10.09 5.92
CA TYR A 75 4.87 10.77 6.48
C TYR A 75 5.36 10.12 7.78
N LEU A 76 4.45 9.62 8.63
CA LEU A 76 4.82 8.89 9.85
C LEU A 76 5.64 7.63 9.53
N ILE A 77 5.20 6.83 8.56
CA ILE A 77 5.95 5.66 8.09
C ILE A 77 7.33 6.08 7.57
N GLY A 78 7.39 7.16 6.79
CA GLY A 78 8.66 7.71 6.28
C GLY A 78 9.64 8.06 7.41
N ARG A 79 9.15 8.64 8.52
CA ARG A 79 10.00 8.90 9.70
C ARG A 79 10.55 7.63 10.33
N PHE A 80 9.75 6.57 10.43
CA PHE A 80 10.23 5.29 10.97
C PHE A 80 11.19 4.55 10.05
N LEU A 81 11.13 4.81 8.74
CA LEU A 81 11.99 4.16 7.75
C LEU A 81 13.20 5.01 7.35
N HIS A 82 13.32 6.24 7.86
CA HIS A 82 14.30 7.23 7.41
C HIS A 82 15.73 6.66 7.29
N ASP A 83 16.20 5.98 8.34
CA ASP A 83 17.58 5.51 8.44
C ASP A 83 17.90 4.36 7.47
N VAL A 84 16.88 3.63 7.01
CA VAL A 84 17.03 2.45 6.15
C VAL A 84 16.59 2.70 4.71
N SER A 85 15.63 3.59 4.49
CA SER A 85 15.12 3.91 3.16
C SER A 85 16.03 4.87 2.41
N GLY A 86 16.66 5.83 3.10
CA GLY A 86 17.27 6.98 2.43
C GLY A 86 16.27 7.60 1.45
N ASN A 87 16.71 7.83 0.20
CA ASN A 87 15.88 8.39 -0.87
C ASN A 87 14.92 7.38 -1.54
N ARG A 88 14.68 6.20 -0.95
CA ARG A 88 13.86 5.12 -1.57
C ARG A 88 12.42 5.07 -1.08
N TYR A 89 12.00 6.02 -0.25
CA TYR A 89 10.61 6.13 0.23
C TYR A 89 9.98 7.42 -0.32
N TYR A 90 8.90 7.27 -1.07
CA TYR A 90 8.21 8.37 -1.73
C TYR A 90 6.76 8.43 -1.27
N VAL A 91 6.25 9.65 -1.05
CA VAL A 91 4.85 9.90 -0.75
C VAL A 91 4.22 10.63 -1.93
N LEU A 92 3.18 10.04 -2.51
CA LEU A 92 2.39 10.66 -3.54
C LEU A 92 1.49 11.74 -2.91
N SER A 93 2.04 12.94 -2.68
CA SER A 93 1.37 14.01 -1.91
C SER A 93 0.30 14.77 -2.69
N GLN A 94 0.33 14.68 -4.03
CA GLN A 94 -0.67 15.28 -4.90
C GLN A 94 -1.85 14.32 -5.08
N GLU A 95 -3.06 14.86 -5.11
CA GLU A 95 -4.22 14.09 -5.51
C GLU A 95 -4.25 13.91 -7.02
N PHE A 96 -4.54 12.69 -7.46
CA PHE A 96 -4.62 12.35 -8.86
C PHE A 96 -5.97 11.75 -9.23
N LYS A 97 -6.36 11.95 -10.49
CA LYS A 97 -7.54 11.30 -11.07
C LYS A 97 -7.42 9.77 -10.95
N PRO A 98 -8.55 9.03 -10.80
CA PRO A 98 -8.53 7.57 -10.68
C PRO A 98 -7.78 6.86 -11.82
N SER A 99 -7.86 7.36 -13.05
CA SER A 99 -7.12 6.81 -14.20
C SER A 99 -5.59 6.88 -14.04
N THR A 100 -5.10 7.93 -13.38
CA THR A 100 -3.68 8.09 -13.06
C THR A 100 -3.27 7.13 -11.95
N ILE A 101 -4.06 7.02 -10.87
CA ILE A 101 -3.78 6.08 -9.78
C ILE A 101 -3.81 4.63 -10.30
N LEU A 102 -4.78 4.26 -11.13
CA LEU A 102 -4.80 2.96 -11.81
C LEU A 102 -3.49 2.69 -12.57
N GLY A 103 -2.93 3.74 -13.19
CA GLY A 103 -1.62 3.71 -13.81
C GLY A 103 -0.47 3.42 -12.86
N VAL A 104 -0.47 4.02 -11.68
CA VAL A 104 0.50 3.75 -10.62
C VAL A 104 0.43 2.28 -10.19
N PHE A 105 -0.78 1.73 -10.03
CA PHE A 105 -0.96 0.33 -9.64
C PHE A 105 -0.41 -0.68 -10.67
N LYS A 106 -0.39 -0.34 -11.96
CA LYS A 106 0.23 -1.17 -13.01
C LYS A 106 1.76 -1.25 -12.91
N LEU A 107 2.39 -0.38 -12.12
CA LEU A 107 3.84 -0.25 -12.06
C LEU A 107 4.42 -0.75 -10.74
N VAL A 108 3.61 -0.87 -9.69
CA VAL A 108 4.04 -1.51 -8.45
C VAL A 108 4.00 -3.03 -8.59
N LYS A 109 4.99 -3.71 -8.02
CA LYS A 109 5.10 -5.18 -8.00
C LYS A 109 4.12 -5.83 -7.03
N ALA A 110 3.86 -5.15 -5.92
CA ALA A 110 2.92 -5.57 -4.91
C ALA A 110 2.43 -4.35 -4.13
N VAL A 111 1.26 -4.47 -3.49
CA VAL A 111 0.71 -3.42 -2.61
C VAL A 111 0.39 -3.98 -1.23
N ILE A 112 0.72 -3.24 -0.18
CA ILE A 112 0.17 -3.47 1.18
C ILE A 112 -0.84 -2.36 1.43
N CYS A 113 -2.12 -2.70 1.60
CA CYS A 113 -3.17 -1.70 1.70
C CYS A 113 -4.22 -1.96 2.78
N VAL A 114 -4.92 -0.90 3.21
CA VAL A 114 -6.10 -1.00 4.08
C VAL A 114 -7.37 -0.50 3.40
N ARG A 115 -7.28 0.50 2.50
CA ARG A 115 -8.46 1.11 1.88
C ARG A 115 -9.08 0.16 0.85
N TYR A 116 -10.42 0.13 0.84
CA TYR A 116 -11.21 -0.55 -0.19
C TYR A 116 -10.80 -0.16 -1.62
N HIS A 117 -10.66 1.14 -1.92
CA HIS A 117 -10.27 1.60 -3.26
C HIS A 117 -8.91 1.08 -3.72
N ALA A 118 -7.93 1.00 -2.81
CA ALA A 118 -6.63 0.43 -3.12
C ALA A 118 -6.72 -1.07 -3.46
N LEU A 119 -7.58 -1.82 -2.75
CA LEU A 119 -7.84 -3.23 -3.05
C LEU A 119 -8.49 -3.41 -4.42
N VAL A 120 -9.52 -2.62 -4.74
CA VAL A 120 -10.21 -2.68 -6.04
C VAL A 120 -9.23 -2.42 -7.18
N LEU A 121 -8.41 -1.36 -7.07
CA LEU A 121 -7.45 -1.01 -8.12
C LEU A 121 -6.35 -2.08 -8.27
N ALA A 122 -5.85 -2.64 -7.16
CA ALA A 122 -4.93 -3.77 -7.24
C ALA A 122 -5.55 -4.97 -7.97
N HIS A 123 -6.80 -5.30 -7.66
CA HIS A 123 -7.52 -6.38 -8.34
C HIS A 123 -7.69 -6.11 -9.84
N MET A 124 -8.10 -4.90 -10.22
CA MET A 124 -8.24 -4.50 -11.63
C MET A 124 -6.92 -4.58 -12.41
N CYS A 125 -5.79 -4.31 -11.75
CA CYS A 125 -4.46 -4.37 -12.35
C CYS A 125 -3.80 -5.75 -12.29
N GLY A 126 -4.40 -6.72 -11.59
CA GLY A 126 -3.74 -8.01 -11.30
C GLY A 126 -2.54 -7.87 -10.36
N THR A 127 -2.41 -6.73 -9.68
CA THR A 127 -1.31 -6.44 -8.76
C THR A 127 -1.47 -7.26 -7.48
N PRO A 128 -0.45 -8.05 -7.08
CA PRO A 128 -0.46 -8.74 -5.81
C PRO A 128 -0.72 -7.80 -4.63
N VAL A 129 -1.66 -8.16 -3.76
CA VAL A 129 -2.08 -7.32 -2.64
C VAL A 129 -2.09 -8.08 -1.32
N LEU A 130 -1.51 -7.48 -0.28
CA LEU A 130 -1.77 -7.81 1.11
C LEU A 130 -2.71 -6.75 1.65
N ASN A 131 -4.01 -7.05 1.64
CA ASN A 131 -5.00 -6.15 2.17
C ASN A 131 -5.30 -6.48 3.64
N ILE A 132 -5.34 -5.46 4.48
CA ILE A 132 -5.65 -5.53 5.90
C ILE A 132 -7.08 -5.01 6.10
N ALA A 133 -8.02 -5.94 6.22
CA ALA A 133 -9.46 -5.71 6.19
C ALA A 133 -10.00 -5.19 7.54
N TYR A 134 -9.87 -3.89 7.77
CA TYR A 134 -10.42 -3.24 8.96
C TYR A 134 -11.88 -2.76 8.78
N ASP A 135 -12.41 -2.76 7.55
CA ASP A 135 -13.74 -2.27 7.18
C ASP A 135 -14.53 -3.39 6.46
N ILE A 136 -15.84 -3.46 6.68
CA ILE A 136 -16.73 -4.47 6.11
C ILE A 136 -16.71 -4.48 4.58
N LYS A 137 -16.56 -3.32 3.94
CA LYS A 137 -16.55 -3.19 2.46
C LYS A 137 -15.43 -3.97 1.80
N VAL A 138 -14.31 -4.12 2.50
CA VAL A 138 -13.19 -4.93 2.03
C VAL A 138 -13.56 -6.41 2.01
N LEU A 139 -14.25 -6.88 3.04
CA LEU A 139 -14.67 -8.28 3.15
C LEU A 139 -15.76 -8.59 2.13
N GLU A 140 -16.78 -7.73 2.01
CA GLU A 140 -17.84 -7.85 1.01
C GLU A 140 -17.28 -7.92 -0.42
N PHE A 141 -16.28 -7.10 -0.74
CA PHE A 141 -15.63 -7.15 -2.03
C PHE A 141 -14.87 -8.46 -2.27
N ALA A 142 -14.14 -8.95 -1.26
CA ALA A 142 -13.43 -10.21 -1.37
C ALA A 142 -14.40 -11.39 -1.59
N GLU A 143 -15.53 -11.39 -0.89
CA GLU A 143 -16.61 -12.37 -1.06
C GLU A 143 -17.22 -12.29 -2.45
N LEU A 144 -17.54 -11.08 -2.93
CA LEU A 144 -18.08 -10.86 -4.28
C LEU A 144 -17.13 -11.39 -5.36
N VAL A 145 -15.84 -11.04 -5.29
CA VAL A 145 -14.83 -11.49 -6.26
C VAL A 145 -14.75 -13.02 -6.30
N ASN A 146 -14.75 -13.66 -5.13
CA ASN A 146 -14.73 -15.12 -5.04
C ASN A 146 -16.02 -15.75 -5.58
N GLY A 147 -17.18 -15.16 -5.30
CA GLY A 147 -18.48 -15.60 -5.81
C GLY A 147 -18.59 -15.53 -7.34
N LEU A 148 -17.84 -14.61 -7.97
CA LEU A 148 -17.72 -14.51 -9.43
C LEU A 148 -16.70 -15.49 -10.03
N GLY A 149 -16.15 -16.42 -9.26
CA GLY A 149 -15.11 -17.36 -9.70
C GLY A 149 -13.76 -16.69 -9.99
N ARG A 150 -13.60 -15.42 -9.59
CA ARG A 150 -12.34 -14.67 -9.72
C ARG A 150 -11.56 -14.77 -8.42
N ARG A 151 -10.27 -14.42 -8.46
CA ARG A 151 -9.39 -14.48 -7.29
C ARG A 151 -8.63 -13.17 -7.15
N ILE A 152 -8.51 -12.72 -5.91
CA ILE A 152 -7.56 -11.67 -5.54
C ILE A 152 -6.16 -12.28 -5.57
N VAL A 153 -5.25 -11.67 -6.33
CA VAL A 153 -3.83 -12.06 -6.31
C VAL A 153 -3.24 -11.55 -5.00
N GLY A 154 -2.86 -12.45 -4.09
CA GLY A 154 -2.36 -12.09 -2.76
C GLY A 154 -3.27 -12.59 -1.64
N ARG A 155 -3.50 -11.76 -0.61
CA ARG A 155 -4.27 -12.12 0.59
C ARG A 155 -5.06 -10.93 1.13
N VAL A 156 -6.28 -11.20 1.59
CA VAL A 156 -7.07 -10.31 2.45
C VAL A 156 -7.04 -10.90 3.85
N VAL A 157 -6.61 -10.14 4.84
CA VAL A 157 -6.42 -10.61 6.22
C VAL A 157 -7.07 -9.65 7.21
N LYS A 158 -7.51 -10.19 8.34
CA LYS A 158 -7.97 -9.35 9.46
C LYS A 158 -6.78 -8.64 10.11
N PRO A 159 -6.95 -7.42 10.65
CA PRO A 159 -5.91 -6.69 11.38
C PRO A 159 -5.26 -7.52 12.49
N GLU A 160 -6.00 -8.45 13.09
CA GLU A 160 -5.53 -9.32 14.17
C GLU A 160 -4.47 -10.32 13.75
N SER A 161 -4.51 -10.72 12.48
CA SER A 161 -3.62 -11.73 11.91
C SER A 161 -2.33 -11.14 11.35
N VAL A 162 -2.19 -9.81 11.32
CA VAL A 162 -1.00 -9.16 10.78
C VAL A 162 0.19 -9.36 11.72
N SER A 163 1.23 -9.98 11.18
CA SER A 163 2.51 -10.21 11.85
C SER A 163 3.68 -9.89 10.92
N VAL A 164 4.88 -9.77 11.49
CA VAL A 164 6.12 -9.60 10.71
C VAL A 164 6.30 -10.71 9.69
N ASP A 165 6.08 -11.97 10.09
CA ASP A 165 6.26 -13.12 9.20
C ASP A 165 5.23 -13.15 8.08
N LEU A 166 4.00 -12.76 8.36
CA LEU A 166 2.97 -12.63 7.32
C LEU A 166 3.39 -11.60 6.27
N VAL A 167 3.77 -10.40 6.69
CA VAL A 167 4.18 -9.33 5.77
C VAL A 167 5.43 -9.75 5.00
N LEU A 168 6.41 -10.38 5.65
CA LEU A 168 7.66 -10.81 5.01
C LEU A 168 7.42 -11.93 4.00
N SER A 169 6.56 -12.90 4.33
CA SER A 169 6.19 -13.98 3.42
C SER A 169 5.50 -13.47 2.16
N PHE A 170 4.66 -12.43 2.31
CA PHE A 170 4.02 -11.77 1.19
C PHE A 170 5.07 -11.07 0.29
N LEU A 171 5.96 -10.28 0.87
CA LEU A 171 7.01 -9.58 0.10
C LEU A 171 7.92 -10.56 -0.64
N ARG A 172 8.39 -11.62 0.02
CA ARG A 172 9.22 -12.65 -0.61
C ARG A 172 8.54 -13.36 -1.78
N ARG A 173 7.21 -13.53 -1.71
CA ARG A 173 6.47 -14.24 -2.75
C ARG A 173 6.22 -13.41 -3.99
N TYR A 174 6.08 -12.09 -3.84
CA TYR A 174 5.58 -11.22 -4.91
C TYR A 174 6.54 -10.11 -5.34
N VAL A 175 7.61 -9.88 -4.57
CA VAL A 175 8.60 -8.82 -4.82
C VAL A 175 10.02 -9.39 -4.96
N GLY A 176 10.32 -10.45 -4.22
CA GLY A 176 11.63 -11.13 -4.22
C GLY A 176 11.84 -12.07 -5.39
#